data_AF-A0A1G8NH40-F1
#
_entry.id   AF-A0A1G8NH40-F1
#
_cell.length_a   1.000
_cell.length_b   1.000
_cell.length_c   1.000
_cell.angle_alpha   90.00
_cell.angle_beta   90.00
_cell.angle_gamma   90.00
#
_symmetry.space_group_name_H-M   'P 1'
#
loop_
_entity.id
_entity.type
_entity.pdbx_description
1 polymer ?
#
loop_
_entity_poly.entity_id
_entity_poly.type
_entity_poly.pdbx_seq_one_letter_code
_entity_poly.pdbx_strand_id
1 'polypeptide(L)'
;MIWIVETITQKFDNLRTLMKGSSSILIEDGKVNTKALKKAKLEMEQLRTLLRMQGIFSLRQVEHAVLETSGMVSVMEKAREEPVSKGDVLEDYEKNVPTYLVVEEKDINDRNLKLMGKSKEWLLDELQKLNYHLEDIYFAEWSKTDGFFIQSYQETSKEK
;
A
#
# COMPACT_ATOMS: atom_id res chain seq x y z
N MET A 1 -2.51 -44.32 -4.08
CA MET A 1 -2.92 -43.41 -2.97
C MET A 1 -2.01 -42.21 -2.83
N ILE A 2 -0.68 -42.36 -2.78
CA ILE A 2 0.28 -41.25 -2.67
C ILE A 2 0.08 -40.19 -3.76
N TRP A 3 -0.09 -40.60 -5.02
CA TRP A 3 -0.30 -39.68 -6.15
C TRP A 3 -1.57 -38.82 -6.05
N ILE A 4 -2.63 -39.36 -5.44
CA ILE A 4 -3.89 -38.63 -5.21
C ILE A 4 -3.69 -37.59 -4.10
N VAL A 5 -3.00 -37.96 -3.02
CA VAL A 5 -2.65 -37.03 -1.94
C VAL A 5 -1.77 -35.92 -2.48
N GLU A 6 -0.75 -36.25 -3.28
CA GLU A 6 0.17 -35.26 -3.87
C GLU A 6 -0.52 -34.32 -4.85
N THR A 7 -1.44 -34.83 -5.68
CA THR A 7 -2.24 -34.00 -6.60
C THR A 7 -3.21 -33.08 -5.84
N ILE A 8 -3.81 -33.58 -4.76
CA ILE A 8 -4.70 -32.78 -3.89
C ILE A 8 -3.89 -31.71 -3.16
N THR A 9 -2.72 -32.05 -2.62
CA THR A 9 -1.83 -31.12 -1.92
C THR A 9 -1.31 -30.04 -2.85
N GLN A 10 -0.85 -30.38 -4.06
CA GLN A 10 -0.41 -29.39 -5.05
C GLN A 10 -1.56 -28.49 -5.51
N LYS A 11 -2.77 -29.02 -5.70
CA LYS A 11 -3.97 -28.19 -5.95
C LYS A 11 -4.28 -27.29 -4.76
N PHE A 12 -4.16 -27.79 -3.53
CA PHE A 12 -4.40 -27.01 -2.32
C PHE A 12 -3.34 -25.94 -2.11
N ASP A 13 -2.07 -26.17 -2.42
CA ASP A 13 -1.00 -25.16 -2.31
C ASP A 13 -1.11 -24.10 -3.41
N ASN A 14 -1.47 -24.48 -4.63
CA ASN A 14 -1.81 -23.52 -5.69
C ASN A 14 -3.05 -22.69 -5.32
N LEU A 15 -4.07 -23.33 -4.73
CA LEU A 15 -5.26 -22.64 -4.21
C LEU A 15 -4.92 -21.76 -3.00
N ARG A 16 -4.02 -22.20 -2.12
CA ARG A 16 -3.51 -21.48 -0.95
C ARG A 16 -2.70 -20.26 -1.37
N THR A 17 -1.95 -20.34 -2.45
CA THR A 17 -1.23 -19.20 -3.05
C THR A 17 -2.20 -18.23 -3.72
N LEU A 18 -3.31 -18.71 -4.28
CA LEU A 18 -4.43 -17.88 -4.75
C LEU A 18 -5.22 -17.25 -3.59
N MET A 19 -5.27 -17.92 -2.43
CA MET A 19 -5.95 -17.48 -1.19
C MET A 19 -5.08 -16.62 -0.27
N LYS A 20 -3.75 -16.60 -0.46
CA LYS A 20 -2.86 -15.57 0.10
C LYS A 20 -3.22 -14.27 -0.63
N GLY A 21 -4.27 -13.60 -0.15
CA GLY A 21 -4.83 -12.41 -0.77
C GLY A 21 -3.74 -11.42 -1.17
N SER A 22 -3.80 -10.92 -2.40
CA SER A 22 -3.01 -9.75 -2.78
C SER A 22 -3.73 -8.52 -2.25
N SER A 23 -2.99 -7.57 -1.64
CA SER A 23 -3.61 -6.31 -1.27
C SER A 23 -4.15 -5.66 -2.52
N SER A 24 -5.32 -5.07 -2.37
CA SER A 24 -6.06 -4.53 -3.49
C SER A 24 -6.56 -3.16 -3.11
N ILE A 25 -6.22 -2.17 -3.94
CA ILE A 25 -6.75 -0.82 -3.80
C ILE A 25 -8.23 -0.87 -4.14
N LEU A 26 -9.08 -0.72 -3.12
CA LEU A 26 -10.54 -0.73 -3.23
C LEU A 26 -11.09 0.65 -3.52
N ILE A 27 -10.45 1.70 -3.00
CA ILE A 27 -10.78 3.10 -3.26
C ILE A 27 -9.49 3.84 -3.61
N GLU A 28 -9.53 4.60 -4.70
CA GLU A 28 -8.45 5.44 -5.20
C GLU A 28 -9.02 6.76 -5.68
N ASP A 29 -8.39 7.85 -5.28
CA ASP A 29 -8.85 9.21 -5.56
C ASP A 29 -10.34 9.44 -5.18
N GLY A 30 -10.78 8.85 -4.07
CA GLY A 30 -12.17 8.88 -3.61
C GLY A 30 -13.17 8.10 -4.48
N LYS A 31 -12.69 7.29 -5.43
CA LYS A 31 -13.51 6.48 -6.34
C LYS A 31 -13.34 4.99 -6.06
N VAL A 32 -14.45 4.27 -6.01
CA VAL A 32 -14.46 2.83 -5.78
C VAL A 32 -13.96 2.08 -7.02
N ASN A 33 -12.96 1.22 -6.83
CA ASN A 33 -12.46 0.32 -7.86
C ASN A 33 -13.33 -0.94 -7.93
N THR A 34 -14.38 -0.88 -8.75
CA THR A 34 -15.35 -1.97 -8.91
C THR A 34 -14.73 -3.26 -9.46
N LYS A 35 -13.63 -3.17 -10.22
CA LYS A 35 -12.88 -4.35 -10.69
C LYS A 35 -12.16 -5.04 -9.53
N ALA A 36 -11.52 -4.27 -8.65
CA ALA A 36 -10.87 -4.79 -7.45
C ALA A 36 -11.87 -5.46 -6.51
N LEU A 37 -13.03 -4.84 -6.27
CA LEU A 37 -14.13 -5.43 -5.49
C LEU A 37 -14.58 -6.78 -6.04
N LYS A 38 -14.83 -6.86 -7.36
CA LYS A 38 -15.22 -8.12 -8.02
C LYS A 38 -14.15 -9.19 -7.88
N LYS A 39 -12.88 -8.83 -8.07
CA LYS A 39 -11.74 -9.76 -7.92
C LYS A 39 -11.61 -10.27 -6.49
N ALA A 40 -11.84 -9.39 -5.50
CA ALA A 40 -11.84 -9.72 -4.08
C ALA A 40 -13.12 -10.43 -3.62
N LYS A 41 -14.12 -10.61 -4.50
CA LYS A 41 -15.47 -11.10 -4.15
C LYS A 41 -16.10 -10.32 -3.00
N LEU A 42 -15.85 -9.01 -2.96
CA LEU A 42 -16.32 -8.11 -1.91
C LEU A 42 -17.48 -7.28 -2.47
N GLU A 43 -18.64 -7.36 -1.80
CA GLU A 43 -19.80 -6.53 -2.10
C GLU A 43 -19.67 -5.13 -1.48
N MET A 44 -20.43 -4.18 -2.02
CA MET A 44 -20.36 -2.80 -1.57
C MET A 44 -20.73 -2.63 -0.09
N GLU A 45 -21.73 -3.36 0.40
CA GLU A 45 -22.12 -3.30 1.82
C GLU A 45 -21.09 -3.94 2.75
N GLN A 46 -20.30 -4.90 2.26
CA GLN A 46 -19.18 -5.45 3.02
C GLN A 46 -18.05 -4.42 3.14
N LEU A 47 -17.69 -3.74 2.05
CA LEU A 47 -16.74 -2.63 2.09
C LEU A 47 -17.21 -1.55 3.08
N ARG A 48 -18.48 -1.14 3.03
CA ARG A 48 -19.02 -0.15 3.98
C ARG A 48 -18.99 -0.63 5.42
N THR A 49 -19.17 -1.93 5.65
CA THR A 49 -19.05 -2.52 6.99
C THR A 49 -17.62 -2.42 7.50
N LEU A 50 -16.63 -2.75 6.66
CA LEU A 50 -15.20 -2.63 7.00
C LEU A 50 -14.82 -1.17 7.31
N LEU A 51 -15.31 -0.21 6.50
CA LEU A 51 -15.11 1.22 6.77
C LEU A 51 -15.74 1.65 8.11
N ARG A 52 -16.97 1.22 8.42
CA ARG A 52 -17.62 1.53 9.70
C ARG A 52 -16.86 0.95 10.89
N MET A 53 -16.26 -0.23 10.74
CA MET A 53 -15.40 -0.81 11.79
C MET A 53 -14.14 0.03 12.05
N GLN A 54 -13.73 0.89 11.11
CA GLN A 54 -12.68 1.89 11.26
C GLN A 54 -13.22 3.27 11.70
N GLY A 55 -14.51 3.39 12.02
CA GLY A 55 -15.12 4.67 12.40
C GLY A 55 -15.61 5.53 11.24
N ILE A 56 -15.50 5.04 9.98
CA ILE A 56 -15.83 5.80 8.78
C ILE A 56 -17.25 5.43 8.30
N PHE A 57 -18.18 6.37 8.40
CA PHE A 57 -19.60 6.12 8.10
C PHE A 57 -20.00 6.56 6.67
N SER A 58 -19.14 7.30 5.97
CA SER A 58 -19.39 7.74 4.60
C SER A 58 -18.18 7.53 3.70
N LEU A 59 -18.41 6.95 2.51
CA LEU A 59 -17.38 6.87 1.45
C LEU A 59 -16.88 8.24 1.00
N ARG A 60 -17.64 9.31 1.25
CA ARG A 60 -17.21 10.68 0.95
C ARG A 60 -15.97 11.08 1.73
N GLN A 61 -15.74 10.47 2.89
CA GLN A 61 -14.60 10.72 3.78
C GLN A 61 -13.34 10.00 3.31
N VAL A 62 -13.47 8.98 2.46
CA VAL A 62 -12.34 8.14 2.06
C VAL A 62 -11.68 8.70 0.82
N GLU A 63 -10.36 8.91 0.88
CA GLU A 63 -9.54 9.20 -0.30
C GLU A 63 -8.96 7.91 -0.87
N HIS A 64 -8.40 7.07 0.01
CA HIS A 64 -7.82 5.78 -0.36
C HIS A 64 -8.23 4.67 0.62
N ALA A 65 -8.48 3.47 0.09
CA ALA A 65 -8.70 2.28 0.90
C ALA A 65 -8.03 1.05 0.28
N VAL A 66 -7.32 0.29 1.10
CA VAL A 66 -6.59 -0.91 0.69
C VAL A 66 -7.13 -2.10 1.46
N LEU A 67 -7.57 -3.14 0.74
CA LEU A 67 -7.85 -4.44 1.34
C LEU A 67 -6.52 -5.12 1.62
N GLU A 68 -6.22 -5.40 2.87
CA GLU A 68 -5.01 -6.08 3.29
C GLU A 68 -5.12 -7.60 3.16
N THR A 69 -3.98 -8.29 3.21
CA THR A 69 -3.93 -9.76 3.15
C THR A 69 -4.62 -10.42 4.34
N SER A 70 -4.77 -9.69 5.45
CA SER A 70 -5.53 -10.08 6.64
C SER A 70 -7.05 -10.05 6.42
N GLY A 71 -7.53 -9.43 5.33
CA GLY A 71 -8.95 -9.15 5.10
C GLY A 71 -9.45 -7.86 5.77
N MET A 72 -8.59 -7.16 6.52
CA MET A 72 -8.90 -5.82 7.05
C MET A 72 -8.73 -4.74 5.97
N VAL A 73 -9.26 -3.55 6.23
CA VAL A 73 -9.12 -2.41 5.31
C VAL A 73 -8.33 -1.30 6.02
N SER A 74 -7.21 -0.93 5.41
CA SER A 74 -6.47 0.29 5.75
C SER A 74 -7.12 1.46 5.01
N VAL A 75 -7.32 2.60 5.66
CA VAL A 75 -8.02 3.76 5.09
C VAL A 75 -7.22 5.03 5.30
N MET A 76 -7.16 5.85 4.25
CA MET A 76 -6.70 7.22 4.29
C MET A 76 -7.91 8.12 4.01
N GLU A 77 -8.21 8.98 4.95
CA GLU A 77 -9.30 9.94 4.84
C GLU A 77 -8.87 11.15 4.00
N LYS A 78 -9.86 11.89 3.51
CA LYS A 78 -9.61 13.16 2.82
C LYS A 78 -9.08 14.18 3.83
N ALA A 79 -8.08 14.94 3.43
CA ALA A 79 -7.43 15.95 4.29
C ALA A 79 -8.44 16.89 4.99
N ARG A 80 -9.51 17.30 4.31
CA ARG A 80 -10.56 18.16 4.89
C ARG A 80 -11.45 17.51 5.97
N GLU A 81 -11.40 16.19 6.09
CA GLU A 81 -12.18 15.40 7.04
C GLU A 81 -11.30 14.95 8.23
N GLU A 82 -9.98 15.12 8.14
CA GLU A 82 -9.06 14.84 9.23
C GLU A 82 -9.19 15.89 10.35
N PRO A 83 -9.06 15.47 11.62
CA PRO A 83 -9.09 16.40 12.73
C PRO A 83 -7.90 17.37 12.62
N VAL A 84 -8.20 18.66 12.44
CA VAL A 84 -7.21 19.75 12.42
C VAL A 84 -6.29 19.69 13.63
N SER A 85 -4.98 19.61 13.37
CA SER A 85 -3.96 19.75 14.38
C SER A 85 -3.72 21.23 14.70
N LYS A 86 -3.19 21.53 15.89
CA LYS A 86 -2.76 22.88 16.26
C LYS A 86 -1.50 23.23 15.46
N GLY A 87 -1.69 23.73 14.24
CA GLY A 87 -0.61 24.10 13.31
C GLY A 87 -1.06 24.20 11.85
N ASP A 88 -2.22 23.64 11.51
CA ASP A 88 -2.69 23.58 10.13
C ASP A 88 -3.20 24.96 9.68
N VAL A 89 -2.55 25.53 8.66
CA VAL A 89 -3.01 26.74 7.98
C VAL A 89 -4.19 26.33 7.09
N LEU A 90 -5.37 26.90 7.35
CA LEU A 90 -6.67 26.50 6.77
C LEU A 90 -6.79 26.58 5.23
N GLU A 91 -5.77 27.06 4.52
CA GLU A 91 -5.88 27.46 3.11
C GLU A 91 -5.35 26.43 2.11
N ASP A 92 -4.47 25.50 2.51
CA ASP A 92 -3.93 24.44 1.63
C ASP A 92 -4.06 23.07 2.28
N TYR A 93 -5.28 22.51 2.30
CA TYR A 93 -5.43 21.06 2.54
C TYR A 93 -4.89 20.33 1.31
N GLU A 94 -3.60 20.04 1.30
CA GLU A 94 -3.02 19.16 0.31
C GLU A 94 -3.75 17.82 0.34
N LYS A 95 -3.90 17.24 -0.85
CA LYS A 95 -4.57 15.96 -0.99
C LYS A 95 -3.73 14.90 -0.27
N ASN A 96 -4.30 14.21 0.71
CA ASN A 96 -3.63 13.07 1.33
C ASN A 96 -3.27 12.01 0.26
N VAL A 97 -1.98 11.68 0.16
CA VAL A 97 -1.47 10.70 -0.80
C VAL A 97 -0.78 9.58 -0.04
N PRO A 98 -1.02 8.31 -0.39
CA PRO A 98 -0.34 7.19 0.26
C PRO A 98 1.17 7.24 0.02
N THR A 99 1.92 6.91 1.06
CA THR A 99 3.33 6.52 0.96
C THR A 99 3.41 5.02 0.65
N TYR A 100 4.46 4.64 -0.08
CA TYR A 100 4.73 3.26 -0.43
C TYR A 100 6.16 2.92 -0.06
N LEU A 101 6.35 1.89 0.77
CA LEU A 101 7.66 1.31 1.02
C LEU A 101 8.14 0.60 -0.26
N VAL A 102 9.23 1.08 -0.84
CA VAL A 102 9.75 0.61 -2.14
C VAL A 102 11.08 -0.13 -2.01
N VAL A 103 11.85 0.15 -0.95
CA VAL A 103 13.07 -0.59 -0.58
C VAL A 103 13.05 -0.87 0.91
N GLU A 104 13.42 -2.08 1.30
CA GLU A 104 13.66 -2.50 2.69
C GLU A 104 14.85 -3.46 2.71
N GLU A 105 15.87 -3.18 3.53
CA GLU A 105 17.08 -3.99 3.67
C GLU A 105 17.72 -4.39 2.32
N LYS A 106 17.78 -3.44 1.38
CA LYS A 106 18.31 -3.59 0.00
C LYS A 106 17.41 -4.41 -0.94
N ASP A 107 16.28 -4.93 -0.47
CA ASP A 107 15.31 -5.62 -1.30
C ASP A 107 14.24 -4.66 -1.83
N ILE A 108 13.92 -4.78 -3.12
CA ILE A 108 12.91 -3.97 -3.79
C ILE A 108 11.52 -4.57 -3.58
N ASN A 109 10.57 -3.74 -3.15
CA ASN A 109 9.17 -4.15 -3.00
C ASN A 109 8.42 -4.08 -4.35
N ASP A 110 8.54 -5.15 -5.13
CA ASP A 110 7.85 -5.36 -6.42
C ASP A 110 6.34 -5.09 -6.37
N ARG A 111 5.70 -5.48 -5.26
CA ARG A 111 4.26 -5.35 -5.10
C ARG A 111 3.86 -3.89 -5.01
N ASN A 112 4.55 -3.10 -4.20
CA ASN A 112 4.27 -1.68 -4.04
C ASN A 112 4.58 -0.90 -5.32
N LEU A 113 5.67 -1.23 -6.03
CA LEU A 113 5.93 -0.66 -7.35
C LEU A 113 4.78 -0.93 -8.33
N LYS A 114 4.26 -2.16 -8.34
CA LYS A 114 3.12 -2.51 -9.19
C LYS A 114 1.85 -1.76 -8.79
N LEU A 115 1.59 -1.56 -7.50
CA LEU A 115 0.46 -0.75 -7.00
C LEU A 115 0.59 0.71 -7.46
N MET A 116 1.80 1.25 -7.47
CA MET A 116 2.10 2.60 -7.97
C MET A 116 2.11 2.70 -9.51
N GLY A 117 2.01 1.58 -10.22
CA GLY A 117 2.18 1.54 -11.68
C GLY A 117 3.59 1.92 -12.14
N LYS A 118 4.61 1.68 -11.30
CA LYS A 118 6.02 1.96 -11.57
C LYS A 118 6.80 0.67 -11.80
N SER A 119 7.92 0.76 -12.51
CA SER A 119 8.83 -0.35 -12.76
C SER A 119 10.05 -0.31 -11.84
N LYS A 120 10.82 -1.41 -11.80
CA LYS A 120 12.09 -1.43 -11.06
C LYS A 120 13.11 -0.46 -11.64
N GLU A 121 13.13 -0.35 -12.97
CA GLU A 121 14.02 0.54 -13.69
C GLU A 121 13.76 1.99 -13.30
N TRP A 122 12.48 2.39 -13.21
CA TRP A 122 12.11 3.71 -12.69
C TRP A 122 12.66 3.95 -11.28
N LEU A 123 12.54 2.97 -10.37
CA LEU A 123 13.04 3.12 -9.01
C LEU A 123 14.56 3.32 -8.99
N LEU A 124 15.30 2.48 -9.70
CA LEU A 124 16.76 2.55 -9.76
C LEU A 124 17.24 3.88 -10.38
N ASP A 125 16.59 4.34 -11.45
CA ASP A 125 16.90 5.62 -12.09
C ASP A 125 16.68 6.80 -11.15
N GLU A 126 15.59 6.81 -10.39
CA GLU A 126 15.29 7.89 -9.44
C GLU A 126 16.26 7.89 -8.25
N LEU A 127 16.57 6.71 -7.69
CA LEU A 127 17.57 6.58 -6.62
C LEU A 127 18.95 7.05 -7.08
N GLN A 128 19.35 6.70 -8.30
CA GLN A 128 20.62 7.13 -8.87
C GLN A 128 20.69 8.65 -9.05
N LYS A 129 19.59 9.31 -9.47
CA LYS A 129 19.53 10.79 -9.57
C LYS A 129 19.74 11.47 -8.22
N LEU A 130 19.35 10.81 -7.13
CA LEU A 130 19.56 11.25 -5.76
C LEU A 130 20.92 10.83 -5.18
N ASN A 131 21.78 10.20 -5.99
CA ASN A 131 23.09 9.64 -5.60
C ASN A 131 23.01 8.53 -4.54
N TYR A 132 21.90 7.79 -4.49
CA TYR A 132 21.79 6.59 -3.67
C TYR A 132 21.98 5.33 -4.51
N HIS A 133 22.71 4.36 -3.95
CA HIS A 133 22.75 2.99 -4.44
C HIS A 133 21.88 2.11 -3.54
N LEU A 134 21.29 1.06 -4.11
CA LEU A 134 20.38 0.18 -3.39
C LEU A 134 21.04 -0.44 -2.16
N GLU A 135 22.34 -0.71 -2.25
CA GLU A 135 23.16 -1.34 -1.22
C GLU A 135 23.34 -0.48 0.05
N ASP A 136 23.17 0.84 -0.08
CA ASP A 136 23.35 1.81 0.99
C ASP A 136 22.05 2.09 1.76
N ILE A 137 20.91 1.69 1.20
CA ILE A 137 19.56 2.02 1.69
C ILE A 137 19.10 0.96 2.70
N TYR A 138 18.78 1.40 3.91
CA TYR A 138 18.09 0.58 4.90
C TYR A 138 16.59 0.51 4.57
N PHE A 139 15.95 1.65 4.32
CA PHE A 139 14.63 1.69 3.70
C PHE A 139 14.42 2.95 2.87
N ALA A 140 13.50 2.85 1.92
CA ALA A 140 13.02 4.00 1.17
C ALA A 140 11.50 3.92 1.03
N GLU A 141 10.82 5.01 1.37
CA GLU A 141 9.42 5.25 1.07
C GLU A 141 9.30 6.29 -0.03
N TRP A 142 8.21 6.22 -0.79
CA TRP A 142 7.90 7.19 -1.82
C TRP A 142 6.44 7.65 -1.74
N SER A 143 6.20 8.95 -1.87
CA SER A 143 4.89 9.53 -2.13
C SER A 143 4.92 10.38 -3.41
N LYS A 144 3.74 10.61 -4.00
CA LYS A 144 3.62 11.44 -5.21
C LYS A 144 3.89 12.92 -4.93
N THR A 145 3.59 13.38 -3.71
CA THR A 145 3.74 14.78 -3.26
C THR A 145 5.16 15.09 -2.84
N ASP A 146 5.74 14.23 -2.00
CA ASP A 146 6.99 14.52 -1.28
C ASP A 146 8.21 13.84 -1.92
N GLY A 147 7.98 12.92 -2.85
CA GLY A 147 9.04 12.13 -3.45
C GLY A 147 9.57 11.07 -2.49
N PHE A 148 10.89 10.89 -2.45
CA PHE A 148 11.53 9.85 -1.66
C PHE A 148 11.85 10.32 -0.24
N PHE A 149 11.49 9.50 0.74
CA PHE A 149 12.03 9.54 2.09
C PHE A 149 12.95 8.32 2.27
N ILE A 150 14.24 8.54 2.48
CA ILE A 150 15.28 7.50 2.46
C ILE A 150 16.04 7.52 3.78
N GLN A 151 16.24 6.34 4.37
CA GLN A 151 17.20 6.14 5.44
C GLN A 151 18.32 5.20 4.99
N SER A 152 19.56 5.66 5.14
CA SER A 152 20.75 4.87 4.83
C SER A 152 21.31 4.14 6.05
N TYR A 153 22.08 3.06 5.84
CA TYR A 153 22.79 2.38 6.94
C TYR A 153 23.82 3.27 7.66
N GLN A 154 24.35 4.29 6.98
CA GLN A 154 25.32 5.21 7.58
C GLN A 154 24.69 6.14 8.61
N GLU A 155 23.41 6.49 8.46
CA GLU A 155 22.66 7.30 9.42
C GLU A 155 22.29 6.50 10.67
N THR A 156 21.92 5.23 10.51
CA THR A 156 21.60 4.30 11.62
C THR A 156 22.80 4.06 12.56
N SER A 157 24.03 4.30 12.08
CA SER A 157 25.27 4.07 12.83
C SER A 157 25.68 5.22 13.75
N LYS A 158 25.00 6.39 13.69
CA LYS A 158 25.31 7.57 14.50
C LYS A 158 24.61 7.60 15.86
N GLU A 159 23.69 6.68 16.13
CA GLU A 159 23.08 6.48 17.44
C GLU A 159 23.86 5.40 18.23
N LYS A 160 25.06 5.75 18.71
CA LYS A 160 25.74 5.04 19.80
C LYS A 160 26.45 6.02 20.72
#